data_AF-A0A6C0J5I1-F1
#
_entry.id   AF-A0A6C0J5I1-F1
#
_cell.length_a   1.000
_cell.length_b   1.000
_cell.length_c   1.000
_cell.angle_alpha   90.00
_cell.angle_beta   90.00
_cell.angle_gamma   90.00
#
_symmetry.space_group_name_H-M   'P 1'
#
loop_
_entity.id
_entity.type
_entity.pdbx_description
1 polymer ?
#
loop_
_entity_poly.entity_id
_entity_poly.type
_entity_poly.pdbx_seq_one_letter_code
_entity_poly.pdbx_strand_id
1 'polypeptide(L)'
;MTWIIGVLGFLLIAGLVYWWYTSTGADKGRVVIQSTASGKETVKSGAILPRSFNQPEGAVFTYTCWFVVNDYTFNYGMKRTLFNKADCPGVALDSTSNGLLITIDTYGAKETILIPNLPAQKWIHLAVSVNQYAVDVFINGLIRQHHTLTQLPKQNEETVTVGGDSEWDGTISDLVYYNRSLTAADLDALVKNVPPNPVTAPAGPPYFGLTWYTG
;
A
#
# COMPACT_ATOMS: atom_id res chain seq x y z
N MET A 1 46.77 23.41 24.40
CA MET A 1 45.95 23.85 23.24
C MET A 1 45.72 22.73 22.22
N THR A 2 46.59 21.72 22.14
CA THR A 2 46.51 20.58 21.18
C THR A 2 45.42 19.55 21.50
N TRP A 3 45.10 19.29 22.77
CA TRP A 3 44.08 18.30 23.15
C TRP A 3 42.64 18.73 22.80
N ILE A 4 42.36 20.04 22.76
CA ILE A 4 41.05 20.60 22.41
C ILE A 4 40.71 20.30 20.94
N ILE A 5 41.70 20.38 20.05
CA ILE A 5 41.54 20.06 18.62
C ILE A 5 41.24 18.58 18.43
N GLY A 6 41.87 17.70 19.22
CA GLY A 6 41.59 16.26 19.21
C GLY A 6 40.18 15.92 19.67
N VAL A 7 39.69 16.57 20.75
CA VAL A 7 38.33 16.37 21.26
C VAL A 7 37.27 16.89 20.27
N LEU A 8 37.49 18.06 19.68
CA LEU A 8 36.59 18.62 18.66
C LEU A 8 36.55 17.75 17.39
N GLY A 9 37.69 17.21 16.96
CA GLY A 9 37.77 16.26 15.85
C GLY A 9 36.98 14.97 16.12
N PHE A 10 37.11 14.41 17.34
CA PHE A 10 36.36 13.23 17.74
C PHE A 10 34.84 13.47 17.78
N LEU A 11 34.40 14.61 18.33
CA LEU A 11 32.97 14.96 18.37
C LEU A 11 32.40 15.20 16.97
N LEU A 12 33.18 15.77 16.05
CA LEU A 12 32.79 15.92 14.65
C LEU A 12 32.62 14.56 13.96
N ILE A 13 33.56 13.63 14.16
CA ILE A 13 33.48 12.27 13.60
C ILE A 13 32.31 11.51 14.21
N ALA A 14 32.12 11.55 15.53
CA ALA A 14 31.00 10.91 16.20
C ALA A 14 29.64 11.51 15.74
N GLY A 15 29.58 12.83 15.53
CA GLY A 15 28.43 13.52 14.96
C GLY A 15 28.15 13.09 13.52
N LEU A 16 29.19 12.94 12.69
CA LEU A 16 29.06 12.43 11.32
C LEU A 16 28.65 10.96 11.26
N VAL A 17 29.16 10.11 12.16
CA VAL A 17 28.77 8.70 12.27
C VAL A 17 27.33 8.57 12.77
N TYR A 18 26.94 9.36 13.77
CA TYR A 18 25.56 9.40 14.26
C TYR A 18 24.61 9.95 13.20
N TRP A 19 24.99 11.02 12.50
CA TRP A 19 24.23 11.57 11.38
C TRP A 19 24.14 10.55 10.24
N TRP A 20 25.22 9.84 9.92
CA TRP A 20 25.20 8.78 8.91
C TRP A 20 24.28 7.63 9.31
N TYR A 21 24.37 7.14 10.55
CA TYR A 21 23.52 6.09 11.09
C TYR A 21 22.03 6.47 11.11
N THR A 22 21.72 7.73 11.44
CA THR A 22 20.34 8.24 11.43
C THR A 22 19.85 8.57 10.01
N SER A 23 20.74 9.00 9.11
CA SER A 23 20.44 9.32 7.71
C SER A 23 20.34 8.08 6.81
N THR A 24 20.84 6.93 7.25
CA THR A 24 20.62 5.63 6.59
C THR A 24 19.20 5.08 6.77
N GLY A 25 18.33 5.78 7.52
CA GLY A 25 16.91 5.42 7.70
C GLY A 25 16.00 5.70 6.48
N ALA A 26 16.54 6.17 5.36
CA ALA A 26 15.80 6.20 4.11
C ALA A 26 15.58 4.76 3.63
N ASP A 27 14.35 4.26 3.77
CA ASP A 27 13.94 2.91 3.38
C ASP A 27 14.18 2.74 1.86
N LYS A 28 15.34 2.17 1.48
CA LYS A 28 15.88 2.13 0.10
C LYS A 28 14.99 1.42 -0.92
N GLY A 29 13.89 0.83 -0.45
CA GLY A 29 12.89 0.11 -1.21
C GLY A 29 11.55 0.81 -1.38
N ARG A 30 11.36 1.99 -0.75
CA ARG A 30 10.08 2.69 -0.69
C ARG A 30 9.94 3.67 -1.84
N VAL A 31 8.85 3.57 -2.59
CA VAL A 31 8.50 4.48 -3.69
C VAL A 31 7.07 4.99 -3.51
N VAL A 32 6.89 6.31 -3.42
CA VAL A 32 5.55 6.92 -3.43
C VAL A 32 5.09 6.98 -4.89
N ILE A 33 4.03 6.23 -5.21
CA ILE A 33 3.46 6.13 -6.56
C ILE A 33 2.53 7.31 -6.82
N GLN A 34 1.64 7.59 -5.85
CA GLN A 34 0.64 8.65 -5.93
C GLN A 34 0.31 9.16 -4.52
N SER A 35 0.28 10.48 -4.33
CA SER A 35 -0.02 11.07 -3.02
C SER A 35 -1.53 11.21 -2.77
N THR A 36 -2.30 11.72 -3.73
CA THR A 36 -3.77 11.76 -3.64
C THR A 36 -4.35 11.71 -5.04
N ALA A 37 -5.41 10.95 -5.24
CA ALA A 37 -6.15 10.91 -6.50
C ALA A 37 -7.63 10.57 -6.25
N SER A 38 -8.50 11.20 -7.02
CA SER A 38 -9.94 10.92 -7.02
C SER A 38 -10.24 9.61 -7.74
N GLY A 39 -11.21 8.84 -7.25
CA GLY A 39 -11.70 7.65 -7.94
C GLY A 39 -12.44 7.93 -9.25
N LYS A 40 -12.72 9.21 -9.55
CA LYS A 40 -13.33 9.68 -10.79
C LYS A 40 -12.30 10.06 -11.86
N GLU A 41 -11.03 10.03 -11.51
CA GLU A 41 -9.93 10.37 -12.42
C GLU A 41 -9.06 9.14 -12.68
N THR A 42 -8.48 9.09 -13.88
CA THR A 42 -7.46 8.08 -14.19
C THR A 42 -6.09 8.74 -14.22
N VAL A 43 -5.19 8.27 -13.35
CA VAL A 43 -3.83 8.80 -13.22
C VAL A 43 -2.83 7.69 -13.50
N LYS A 44 -1.94 7.89 -14.49
CA LYS A 44 -0.81 6.99 -14.74
C LYS A 44 0.43 7.51 -14.01
N SER A 45 1.07 6.67 -13.20
CA SER A 45 2.26 7.06 -12.47
C SER A 45 3.52 7.02 -13.33
N GLY A 46 4.38 8.03 -13.22
CA GLY A 46 5.72 8.01 -13.82
C GLY A 46 6.78 7.27 -12.98
N ALA A 47 6.38 6.68 -11.84
CA ALA A 47 7.30 6.08 -10.89
C ALA A 47 7.90 4.77 -11.41
N ILE A 48 9.23 4.64 -11.34
CA ILE A 48 9.95 3.40 -11.61
C ILE A 48 10.00 2.58 -10.31
N LEU A 49 9.50 1.35 -10.36
CA LEU A 49 9.46 0.46 -9.20
C LEU A 49 10.66 -0.49 -9.20
N PRO A 50 11.55 -0.44 -8.20
CA PRO A 50 12.66 -1.37 -8.11
C PRO A 50 12.15 -2.78 -7.81
N ARG A 51 12.76 -3.79 -8.42
CA ARG A 51 12.48 -5.20 -8.09
C ARG A 51 13.03 -5.55 -6.70
N SER A 52 12.49 -6.61 -6.09
CA SER A 52 13.08 -7.16 -4.87
C SER A 52 14.50 -7.61 -5.13
N PHE A 53 15.42 -7.22 -4.24
CA PHE A 53 16.82 -7.61 -4.34
C PHE A 53 17.19 -8.53 -3.19
N ASN A 54 17.49 -9.79 -3.52
CA ASN A 54 18.03 -10.82 -2.62
C ASN A 54 17.26 -10.96 -1.28
N GLN A 55 15.93 -10.97 -1.35
CA GLN A 55 15.07 -11.15 -0.19
C GLN A 55 14.96 -12.64 0.15
N PRO A 56 14.88 -13.03 1.44
CA PRO A 56 14.90 -14.44 1.85
C PRO A 56 13.79 -15.29 1.21
N GLU A 57 12.62 -14.69 1.01
CA GLU A 57 11.44 -15.33 0.44
C GLU A 57 11.35 -15.15 -1.09
N GLY A 58 12.42 -14.65 -1.74
CA GLY A 58 12.51 -14.51 -3.19
C GLY A 58 11.82 -13.26 -3.74
N ALA A 59 10.85 -13.45 -4.65
CA ALA A 59 10.09 -12.36 -5.25
C ALA A 59 9.07 -11.80 -4.24
N VAL A 60 9.43 -10.69 -3.59
CA VAL A 60 8.60 -10.07 -2.55
C VAL A 60 8.35 -8.60 -2.84
N PHE A 61 7.15 -8.11 -2.55
CA PHE A 61 6.86 -6.69 -2.65
C PHE A 61 5.56 -6.38 -1.91
N THR A 62 5.40 -5.13 -1.47
CA THR A 62 4.19 -4.67 -0.81
C THR A 62 3.68 -3.40 -1.44
N TYR A 63 2.37 -3.33 -1.65
CA TYR A 63 1.67 -2.09 -1.97
C TYR A 63 0.84 -1.67 -0.78
N THR A 64 0.95 -0.42 -0.36
CA THR A 64 0.10 0.17 0.68
C THR A 64 -0.64 1.37 0.11
N CYS A 65 -1.88 1.57 0.52
CA CYS A 65 -2.59 2.82 0.27
C CYS A 65 -3.64 3.06 1.33
N TRP A 66 -4.01 4.32 1.47
CA TRP A 66 -5.23 4.72 2.13
C TRP A 66 -6.30 4.95 1.08
N PHE A 67 -7.52 4.50 1.35
CA PHE A 67 -8.65 4.83 0.48
C PHE A 67 -9.92 5.04 1.29
N VAL A 68 -10.85 5.79 0.71
CA VAL A 68 -12.20 6.00 1.22
C VAL A 68 -13.17 5.87 0.07
N VAL A 69 -14.17 5.00 0.22
CA VAL A 69 -15.30 4.88 -0.72
C VAL A 69 -16.47 5.63 -0.13
N ASN A 70 -16.98 6.65 -0.81
CA ASN A 70 -18.12 7.44 -0.37
C ASN A 70 -19.44 6.72 -0.67
N ASP A 71 -19.55 6.11 -1.85
CA ASP A 71 -20.76 5.43 -2.31
C ASP A 71 -20.42 4.20 -3.17
N TYR A 72 -20.90 3.02 -2.74
CA TYR A 72 -20.76 1.76 -3.49
C TYR A 72 -21.83 1.59 -4.57
N THR A 73 -22.84 2.46 -4.66
CA THR A 73 -23.88 2.40 -5.70
C THR A 73 -23.48 3.15 -6.97
N PHE A 74 -22.48 4.03 -6.88
CA PHE A 74 -21.93 4.71 -8.06
C PHE A 74 -21.28 3.71 -9.01
N ASN A 75 -21.72 3.70 -10.28
CA ASN A 75 -21.33 2.70 -11.29
C ASN A 75 -21.55 1.24 -10.82
N TYR A 76 -22.65 0.99 -10.11
CA TYR A 76 -23.04 -0.36 -9.70
C TYR A 76 -23.14 -1.32 -10.90
N GLY A 77 -22.70 -2.55 -10.72
CA GLY A 77 -22.62 -3.57 -11.77
C GLY A 77 -21.31 -3.53 -12.58
N MET A 78 -20.47 -2.53 -12.39
CA MET A 78 -19.16 -2.41 -13.04
C MET A 78 -18.02 -2.66 -12.04
N LYS A 79 -16.95 -3.30 -12.50
CA LYS A 79 -15.69 -3.41 -11.74
C LYS A 79 -15.03 -2.04 -11.71
N ARG A 80 -14.76 -1.51 -10.52
CA ARG A 80 -14.22 -0.15 -10.35
C ARG A 80 -12.82 -0.19 -9.78
N THR A 81 -11.84 0.18 -10.58
CA THR A 81 -10.43 -0.02 -10.26
C THR A 81 -9.91 1.11 -9.37
N LEU A 82 -9.33 0.75 -8.21
CA LEU A 82 -8.61 1.69 -7.34
C LEU A 82 -7.24 1.97 -7.94
N PHE A 83 -6.46 0.91 -8.12
CA PHE A 83 -5.19 0.98 -8.84
C PHE A 83 -4.86 -0.37 -9.48
N ASN A 84 -4.06 -0.32 -10.54
CA ASN A 84 -3.66 -1.49 -11.30
C ASN A 84 -2.19 -1.40 -11.71
N LYS A 85 -1.44 -2.49 -11.49
CA LYS A 85 -0.09 -2.70 -12.01
C LYS A 85 -0.08 -3.89 -12.97
N ALA A 86 -0.83 -3.76 -14.07
CA ALA A 86 -1.06 -4.84 -15.04
C ALA A 86 -1.45 -6.18 -14.37
N ASP A 87 -2.31 -6.05 -13.35
CA ASP A 87 -2.86 -7.04 -12.42
C ASP A 87 -1.85 -7.83 -11.58
N CYS A 88 -0.64 -7.32 -11.37
CA CYS A 88 0.26 -7.81 -10.32
C CYS A 88 0.81 -6.64 -9.47
N PRO A 89 0.01 -6.10 -8.52
CA PRO A 89 -1.39 -6.43 -8.24
C PRO A 89 -2.38 -5.53 -9.01
N GLY A 90 -3.61 -6.00 -9.13
CA GLY A 90 -4.78 -5.21 -9.52
C GLY A 90 -5.74 -5.11 -8.34
N VAL A 91 -6.18 -3.91 -7.97
CA VAL A 91 -7.08 -3.68 -6.83
C VAL A 91 -8.31 -2.92 -7.31
N ALA A 92 -9.49 -3.49 -7.10
CA ALA A 92 -10.76 -2.94 -7.57
C ALA A 92 -11.89 -3.20 -6.57
N LEU A 93 -12.90 -2.34 -6.54
CA LEU A 93 -14.17 -2.64 -5.88
C LEU A 93 -14.92 -3.70 -6.68
N ASP A 94 -15.55 -4.62 -5.97
CA ASP A 94 -16.47 -5.58 -6.56
C ASP A 94 -17.63 -4.86 -7.27
N SER A 95 -18.20 -5.50 -8.28
CA SER A 95 -19.27 -4.91 -9.08
C SER A 95 -20.62 -4.89 -8.36
N THR A 96 -20.85 -5.83 -7.45
CA THR A 96 -22.16 -6.04 -6.81
C THR A 96 -22.14 -5.98 -5.29
N SER A 97 -21.02 -6.32 -4.66
CA SER A 97 -20.86 -6.24 -3.20
C SER A 97 -20.05 -5.01 -2.76
N ASN A 98 -20.14 -4.68 -1.48
CA ASN A 98 -19.23 -3.74 -0.80
C ASN A 98 -17.89 -4.40 -0.46
N GLY A 99 -17.33 -5.11 -1.44
CA GLY A 99 -16.09 -5.86 -1.32
C GLY A 99 -14.97 -5.26 -2.16
N LEU A 100 -13.74 -5.63 -1.81
CA LEU A 100 -12.53 -5.34 -2.58
C LEU A 100 -12.02 -6.62 -3.22
N LEU A 101 -11.74 -6.56 -4.52
CA LEU A 101 -11.11 -7.59 -5.31
C LEU A 101 -9.63 -7.25 -5.50
N ILE A 102 -8.76 -8.16 -5.04
CA ILE A 102 -7.32 -8.11 -5.30
C ILE A 102 -7.01 -9.21 -6.32
N THR A 103 -6.54 -8.83 -7.49
CA THR A 103 -6.10 -9.73 -8.55
C THR A 103 -4.58 -9.79 -8.58
N ILE A 104 -4.04 -11.00 -8.69
CA ILE A 104 -2.60 -11.25 -8.81
C ILE A 104 -2.38 -12.11 -10.06
N ASP A 105 -1.71 -11.54 -11.06
CA ASP A 105 -1.26 -12.24 -12.24
C ASP A 105 -0.04 -13.08 -11.88
N THR A 106 -0.15 -14.38 -12.11
CA THR A 106 0.94 -15.34 -11.91
C THR A 106 1.43 -15.84 -13.27
N TYR A 107 2.51 -16.64 -13.28
CA TYR A 107 2.93 -17.31 -14.52
C TYR A 107 1.95 -18.39 -15.02
N GLY A 108 0.95 -18.79 -14.21
CA GLY A 108 -0.09 -19.73 -14.60
C GLY A 108 -1.41 -19.06 -14.98
N ALA A 109 -2.08 -18.48 -13.99
CA ALA A 109 -3.38 -17.83 -14.14
C ALA A 109 -3.50 -16.62 -13.20
N LYS A 110 -4.48 -15.75 -13.48
CA LYS A 110 -4.86 -14.66 -12.57
C LYS A 110 -5.63 -15.24 -11.39
N GLU A 111 -5.15 -14.97 -10.18
CA GLU A 111 -5.81 -15.37 -8.94
C GLU A 111 -6.49 -14.14 -8.32
N THR A 112 -7.77 -14.26 -7.95
CA THR A 112 -8.56 -13.14 -7.41
C THR A 112 -8.98 -13.45 -5.97
N ILE A 113 -8.73 -12.50 -5.09
CA ILE A 113 -9.00 -12.56 -3.65
C ILE A 113 -10.09 -11.52 -3.34
N LEU A 114 -11.19 -11.96 -2.73
CA LEU A 114 -12.29 -11.10 -2.30
C LEU A 114 -12.17 -10.77 -0.80
N ILE A 115 -12.19 -9.48 -0.47
CA ILE A 115 -12.31 -8.96 0.89
C ILE A 115 -13.70 -8.33 1.05
N PRO A 116 -14.66 -9.00 1.69
CA PRO A 116 -16.02 -8.51 1.81
C PRO A 116 -16.17 -7.47 2.94
N ASN A 117 -17.34 -6.85 3.01
CA ASN A 117 -17.81 -6.05 4.14
C ASN A 117 -16.94 -4.84 4.47
N LEU A 118 -16.51 -4.10 3.46
CA LEU A 118 -15.84 -2.82 3.66
C LEU A 118 -16.88 -1.71 3.88
N PRO A 119 -16.71 -0.87 4.93
CA PRO A 119 -17.64 0.23 5.16
C PRO A 119 -17.48 1.33 4.11
N ALA A 120 -18.56 2.05 3.87
CA ALA A 120 -18.52 3.32 3.16
C ALA A 120 -18.14 4.45 4.13
N GLN A 121 -17.67 5.56 3.57
CA GLN A 121 -17.35 6.80 4.29
C GLN A 121 -16.41 6.58 5.47
N LYS A 122 -15.42 5.70 5.31
CA LYS A 122 -14.34 5.52 6.28
C LYS A 122 -13.02 5.40 5.56
N TRP A 123 -11.99 6.00 6.16
CA TRP A 123 -10.62 5.78 5.72
C TRP A 123 -10.18 4.38 6.10
N ILE A 124 -9.70 3.65 5.11
CA ILE A 124 -9.24 2.29 5.22
C ILE A 124 -7.81 2.25 4.72
N HIS A 125 -6.91 1.71 5.54
CA HIS A 125 -5.56 1.39 5.12
C HIS A 125 -5.54 -0.02 4.54
N LEU A 126 -5.18 -0.13 3.27
CA LEU A 126 -4.94 -1.41 2.60
C LEU A 126 -3.44 -1.64 2.50
N ALA A 127 -3.01 -2.86 2.79
CA ALA A 127 -1.73 -3.36 2.34
C ALA A 127 -1.88 -4.71 1.65
N VAL A 128 -1.27 -4.85 0.48
CA VAL A 128 -1.15 -6.11 -0.25
C VAL A 128 0.33 -6.49 -0.22
N SER A 129 0.69 -7.40 0.69
CA SER A 129 2.03 -7.96 0.76
C SER A 129 2.06 -9.23 -0.08
N VAL A 130 2.92 -9.26 -1.08
CA VAL A 130 3.13 -10.39 -1.96
C VAL A 130 4.48 -11.00 -1.64
N ASN A 131 4.44 -12.32 -1.45
CA ASN A 131 5.59 -13.18 -1.22
C ASN A 131 5.69 -14.11 -2.44
N GLN A 132 6.77 -14.87 -2.57
CA GLN A 132 6.93 -15.78 -3.71
C GLN A 132 5.80 -16.84 -3.83
N TYR A 133 5.20 -17.23 -2.70
CA TYR A 133 4.22 -18.32 -2.61
C TYR A 133 2.85 -17.89 -2.10
N ALA A 134 2.68 -16.66 -1.63
CA ALA A 134 1.44 -16.24 -0.99
C ALA A 134 1.23 -14.73 -1.09
N VAL A 135 -0.02 -14.31 -0.94
CA VAL A 135 -0.43 -12.92 -0.82
C VAL A 135 -1.17 -12.75 0.51
N ASP A 136 -0.70 -11.80 1.29
CA ASP A 136 -1.30 -11.38 2.55
C ASP A 136 -1.96 -10.01 2.35
N VAL A 137 -3.26 -9.95 2.58
CA VAL A 137 -4.05 -8.72 2.50
C VAL A 137 -4.35 -8.22 3.90
N PHE A 138 -3.90 -7.01 4.20
CA PHE A 138 -4.10 -6.34 5.47
C PHE A 138 -5.08 -5.18 5.32
N ILE A 139 -5.96 -5.05 6.30
CA ILE A 139 -6.88 -3.92 6.45
C ILE A 139 -6.64 -3.30 7.81
N ASN A 140 -6.29 -2.01 7.84
CA ASN A 140 -5.95 -1.27 9.05
C ASN A 140 -4.87 -1.94 9.91
N GLY A 141 -3.88 -2.55 9.25
CA GLY A 141 -2.73 -3.21 9.91
C GLY A 141 -2.98 -4.64 10.36
N LEU A 142 -4.22 -5.13 10.27
CA LEU A 142 -4.58 -6.51 10.62
C LEU A 142 -4.68 -7.38 9.37
N ILE A 143 -4.15 -8.60 9.43
CA ILE A 143 -4.31 -9.57 8.34
C ILE A 143 -5.79 -9.94 8.22
N ARG A 144 -6.33 -9.81 7.01
CA ARG A 144 -7.72 -10.18 6.71
C ARG A 144 -7.84 -11.40 5.82
N GLN A 145 -6.86 -11.59 4.95
CA GLN A 145 -6.80 -12.77 4.12
C GLN A 145 -5.36 -13.18 3.89
N HIS A 146 -5.10 -14.47 4.05
CA HIS A 146 -3.90 -15.14 3.55
C HIS A 146 -4.32 -16.00 2.37
N HIS A 147 -3.65 -15.84 1.23
CA HIS A 147 -3.94 -16.62 0.03
C HIS A 147 -2.65 -17.24 -0.52
N THR A 148 -2.57 -18.56 -0.54
CA THR A 148 -1.43 -19.27 -1.14
C THR A 148 -1.57 -19.28 -2.65
N LEU A 149 -0.55 -18.77 -3.34
CA LEU A 149 -0.50 -18.72 -4.79
C LEU A 149 -0.18 -20.11 -5.37
N THR A 150 -0.82 -20.45 -6.48
CA THR A 150 -0.58 -21.71 -7.19
C THR A 150 0.73 -21.65 -7.98
N GLN A 151 1.08 -20.46 -8.49
CA GLN A 151 2.29 -20.19 -9.27
C GLN A 151 2.94 -18.88 -8.84
N LEU A 152 4.19 -18.67 -9.28
CA LEU A 152 4.95 -17.47 -8.94
C LEU A 152 4.24 -16.19 -9.41
N PRO A 153 4.17 -15.12 -8.60
CA PRO A 153 3.62 -13.85 -9.01
C PRO A 153 4.46 -13.22 -10.12
N LYS A 154 3.78 -12.72 -11.16
CA LYS A 154 4.42 -12.17 -12.36
C LYS A 154 4.72 -10.67 -12.17
N GLN A 155 5.86 -10.38 -11.59
CA GLN A 155 6.33 -8.99 -11.48
C GLN A 155 6.61 -8.42 -12.87
N ASN A 156 5.86 -7.38 -13.25
CA ASN A 156 5.93 -6.73 -14.55
C ASN A 156 6.61 -5.34 -14.48
N GLU A 157 6.98 -4.78 -15.64
CA GLU A 157 7.61 -3.45 -15.76
C GLU A 157 6.62 -2.35 -16.15
N GLU A 158 5.33 -2.67 -16.22
CA GLU A 158 4.28 -1.74 -16.63
C GLU A 158 4.12 -0.58 -15.63
N THR A 159 3.45 0.48 -16.05
CA THR A 159 3.14 1.60 -15.16
C THR A 159 2.00 1.26 -14.19
N VAL A 160 2.08 1.75 -12.95
CA VAL A 160 0.92 1.74 -12.04
C VAL A 160 -0.10 2.79 -12.50
N THR A 161 -1.34 2.39 -12.66
CA THR A 161 -2.46 3.28 -12.98
C THR A 161 -3.43 3.34 -11.81
N VAL A 162 -3.81 4.53 -11.37
CA VAL A 162 -4.90 4.77 -10.42
C VAL A 162 -6.16 5.06 -11.22
N GLY A 163 -7.30 4.50 -10.80
CA GLY A 163 -8.52 4.52 -11.61
C GLY A 163 -8.43 3.59 -12.82
N GLY A 164 -9.29 3.80 -13.82
CA GLY A 164 -9.28 3.06 -15.08
C GLY A 164 -10.67 2.56 -15.49
N ASP A 165 -10.87 1.24 -15.41
CA ASP A 165 -12.01 0.50 -16.00
C ASP A 165 -13.38 1.17 -15.81
N SER A 166 -13.65 1.66 -14.60
CA SER A 166 -14.83 2.45 -14.28
C SER A 166 -14.53 3.34 -13.09
N GLU A 167 -15.08 4.55 -13.13
CA GLU A 167 -14.97 5.52 -12.05
C GLU A 167 -15.67 5.00 -10.78
N TRP A 168 -15.18 5.42 -9.62
CA TRP A 168 -15.80 5.17 -8.32
C TRP A 168 -15.86 6.44 -7.49
N ASP A 169 -16.86 6.52 -6.61
CA ASP A 169 -17.00 7.67 -5.73
C ASP A 169 -16.14 7.50 -4.48
N GLY A 170 -14.96 8.13 -4.50
CA GLY A 170 -14.04 8.07 -3.38
C GLY A 170 -12.67 8.64 -3.71
N THR A 171 -11.70 8.40 -2.83
CA THR A 171 -10.35 8.94 -2.94
C THR A 171 -9.33 7.91 -2.48
N ILE A 172 -8.22 7.81 -3.20
CA ILE A 172 -7.02 7.08 -2.79
C ILE A 172 -5.94 8.08 -2.40
N SER A 173 -5.16 7.76 -1.37
CA SER A 173 -4.07 8.57 -0.87
C SER A 173 -2.89 7.69 -0.44
N ASP A 174 -1.69 8.26 -0.54
CA ASP A 174 -0.43 7.63 -0.17
C ASP A 174 -0.30 6.19 -0.70
N LEU A 175 -0.50 6.03 -2.01
CA LEU A 175 -0.17 4.78 -2.70
C LEU A 175 1.35 4.66 -2.74
N VAL A 176 1.88 3.72 -1.97
CA VAL A 176 3.31 3.49 -1.79
C VAL A 176 3.64 2.04 -2.10
N TYR A 177 4.76 1.85 -2.80
CA TYR A 177 5.36 0.56 -3.08
C TYR A 177 6.58 0.33 -2.20
N TYR A 178 6.77 -0.92 -1.80
CA TYR A 178 7.95 -1.41 -1.10
C TYR A 178 8.47 -2.64 -1.83
N ASN A 179 9.78 -2.69 -2.12
CA ASN A 179 10.42 -3.85 -2.73
C ASN A 179 10.72 -5.01 -1.74
N ARG A 180 9.96 -5.06 -0.63
CA ARG A 180 10.04 -6.05 0.45
C ARG A 180 8.64 -6.41 0.92
N SER A 181 8.49 -7.55 1.57
CA SER A 181 7.29 -7.88 2.33
C SER A 181 7.26 -7.06 3.62
N LEU A 182 6.18 -6.33 3.86
CA LEU A 182 5.96 -5.65 5.14
C LEU A 182 5.35 -6.62 6.14
N THR A 183 5.88 -6.61 7.36
CA THR A 183 5.30 -7.40 8.47
C THR A 183 4.09 -6.69 9.07
N ALA A 184 3.26 -7.40 9.82
CA ALA A 184 2.15 -6.78 10.56
C ALA A 184 2.62 -5.65 11.50
N ALA A 185 3.82 -5.77 12.09
CA ALA A 185 4.40 -4.73 12.94
C ALA A 185 4.79 -3.46 12.15
N ASP A 186 5.37 -3.64 10.95
CA ASP A 186 5.67 -2.51 10.05
C ASP A 186 4.37 -1.78 9.65
N LEU A 187 3.33 -2.55 9.34
CA LEU A 187 2.04 -2.02 8.93
C LEU A 187 1.31 -1.32 10.07
N ASP A 188 1.38 -1.82 11.30
CA ASP A 188 0.83 -1.14 12.48
C ASP A 188 1.48 0.23 12.72
N ALA A 189 2.78 0.36 12.42
CA ALA A 189 3.46 1.66 12.47
C ALA A 189 2.97 2.62 11.36
N LEU A 190 2.68 2.10 10.16
CA LEU A 190 2.17 2.90 9.03
C LEU A 190 0.74 3.39 9.25
N VAL A 191 -0.14 2.56 9.82
CA VAL A 191 -1.56 2.88 10.06
C VAL A 191 -1.73 4.08 11.02
N LYS A 192 -0.74 4.35 11.88
CA LYS A 192 -0.74 5.51 12.78
C LYS A 192 -0.61 6.84 12.04
N ASN A 193 -0.09 6.84 10.82
CA ASN A 193 0.06 8.02 9.97
C ASN A 193 -1.07 8.05 8.94
N VAL A 194 -2.16 8.73 9.30
CA VAL A 194 -3.31 8.93 8.39
C VAL A 194 -3.00 10.10 7.43
N PRO A 195 -3.35 9.98 6.14
CA PRO A 195 -3.13 11.04 5.17
C PRO A 195 -3.83 12.34 5.63
N PRO A 196 -3.12 13.49 5.57
CA PRO A 196 -3.60 14.74 6.14
C PRO A 196 -4.75 15.40 5.36
N ASN A 197 -5.09 14.93 4.15
CA ASN A 197 -6.12 15.52 3.32
C ASN A 197 -7.16 14.51 2.83
N PRO A 198 -8.26 14.36 3.57
CA PRO A 198 -9.48 13.91 2.96
C PRO A 198 -10.06 15.02 2.10
N VAL A 199 -10.30 14.75 0.80
CA VAL A 199 -11.21 15.58 -0.02
C VAL A 199 -12.62 15.59 0.59
N THR A 200 -12.90 14.71 1.55
CA THR A 200 -14.06 14.78 2.43
C THR A 200 -13.74 14.07 3.75
N ALA A 201 -13.73 14.78 4.87
CA ALA A 201 -13.59 14.14 6.17
C ALA A 201 -14.88 13.33 6.44
N PRO A 202 -14.81 12.00 6.65
CA PRO A 202 -16.00 11.24 6.95
C PRO A 202 -16.59 11.64 8.31
N ALA A 203 -17.92 11.83 8.35
CA ALA A 203 -18.63 12.18 9.58
C ALA A 203 -18.72 10.95 10.51
N GLY A 204 -18.03 10.96 11.66
CA GLY A 204 -18.19 9.89 12.65
C GLY A 204 -17.15 9.87 13.79
N PRO A 205 -17.38 9.06 14.84
CA PRO A 205 -16.49 8.91 16.01
C PRO A 205 -15.08 8.44 15.61
N PRO A 206 -14.06 8.51 16.51
CA PRO A 206 -12.66 8.29 16.14
C PRO A 206 -12.46 6.98 15.37
N TYR A 207 -12.00 7.15 14.14
CA TYR A 207 -11.82 6.13 13.10
C TYR A 207 -10.85 5.01 13.51
N PHE A 208 -10.01 5.26 14.52
CA PHE A 208 -9.02 4.36 15.08
C PHE A 208 -9.58 3.22 15.96
N GLY A 209 -10.88 3.21 16.28
CA GLY A 209 -11.45 2.11 17.04
C GLY A 209 -11.57 0.84 16.18
N LEU A 210 -10.82 -0.23 16.51
CA LEU A 210 -11.00 -1.57 15.90
C LEU A 210 -12.46 -2.08 15.94
N THR A 211 -13.27 -1.53 16.85
CA THR A 211 -14.62 -1.98 17.21
C THR A 211 -15.65 -1.88 16.09
N TRP A 212 -15.39 -1.12 15.02
CA TRP A 212 -16.31 -1.05 13.88
C TRP A 212 -16.08 -2.14 12.82
N TYR A 213 -14.94 -2.86 12.87
CA TYR A 213 -14.56 -3.87 11.86
C TYR A 213 -14.46 -5.31 12.43
N THR A 214 -14.80 -5.48 13.70
CA THR A 214 -14.96 -6.77 14.35
C THR A 214 -16.45 -7.08 14.43
N GLY A 215 -17.00 -7.60 13.32
CA GLY A 215 -18.23 -8.39 13.34
C GLY A 215 -17.88 -9.84 13.61
#